data_AF-A0AAE0V156-F1
#
_entry.id   AF-A0AAE0V156-F1
#
_cell.length_a   1.000
_cell.length_b   1.000
_cell.length_c   1.000
_cell.angle_alpha   90.00
_cell.angle_beta   90.00
_cell.angle_gamma   90.00
#
_symmetry.space_group_name_H-M   'P 1'
#
loop_
_entity.id
_entity.type
_entity.pdbx_description
1 polymer ?
#
loop_
_entity_poly.entity_id
_entity_poly.type
_entity_poly.pdbx_seq_one_letter_code
_entity_poly.pdbx_strand_id
1 'polypeptide(L)'
;MHKNMQKLYECLGSYFAFDSHSISIEDFFGDLANFRTHFMEAVKENYKKKEMEEKIKRAKVAKEKAEREKQERQQKKKQLIDINKDGDETGVMDSLMEALQSGAAFRDRRKRTPRIGMGPAIRKPIEKLPLYLYQH
;
A
#
# COMPACT_ATOMS: atom_id res chain seq x y z
N MET A 1 24.14 38.95 30.96
CA MET A 1 23.48 37.88 30.18
C MET A 1 21.99 38.13 29.96
N HIS A 2 21.21 38.51 30.98
CA HIS A 2 19.77 38.82 30.85
C HIS A 2 19.41 39.82 29.74
N LYS A 3 20.10 40.97 29.66
CA LYS A 3 19.84 42.00 28.63
C LYS A 3 20.03 41.50 27.19
N ASN A 4 20.98 40.59 26.96
CA ASN A 4 21.21 40.04 25.62
C ASN A 4 20.08 39.08 25.22
N MET A 5 19.60 38.27 26.16
CA MET A 5 18.50 37.33 25.94
C MET A 5 17.20 38.07 25.59
N GLN A 6 16.87 39.15 26.33
CA GLN A 6 15.70 39.98 26.02
C GLN A 6 15.77 40.60 24.62
N LYS A 7 16.92 41.15 24.24
CA LYS A 7 17.12 41.70 22.89
C LYS A 7 16.91 40.66 21.79
N LEU A 8 17.36 39.42 22.00
CA LEU A 8 17.12 38.33 21.05
C LEU A 8 15.63 37.98 20.95
N TYR A 9 14.90 38.02 22.06
CA TYR A 9 13.46 37.77 22.06
C TYR A 9 12.68 38.89 21.33
N GLU A 10 13.05 40.16 21.53
CA GLU A 10 12.49 41.30 20.77
C GLU A 10 12.79 41.18 19.26
N CYS A 11 14.00 40.74 18.90
CA CYS A 11 14.36 40.43 17.52
C CYS A 11 13.48 39.32 16.91
N LEU A 12 13.15 38.28 17.69
CA LEU A 12 12.23 37.22 17.26
C LEU A 12 10.81 37.77 17.07
N GLY A 13 10.33 38.63 17.98
CA GLY A 13 9.07 39.36 17.85
C GLY A 13 8.99 40.12 16.53
N SER A 14 10.04 40.89 16.21
CA SER A 14 10.14 41.63 14.95
C SER A 14 10.19 40.71 13.72
N TYR A 15 10.91 39.60 13.80
CA TYR A 15 11.09 38.67 12.69
C TYR A 15 9.81 37.87 12.37
N PHE A 16 9.14 37.36 13.40
CA PHE A 16 7.91 36.58 13.28
C PHE A 16 6.64 37.44 13.35
N ALA A 17 6.78 38.76 13.45
CA ALA A 17 5.69 39.73 13.52
C ALA A 17 4.70 39.50 14.67
N PHE A 18 5.21 39.33 15.88
CA PHE A 18 4.42 39.31 17.12
C PHE A 18 4.94 40.31 18.15
N ASP A 19 4.07 40.73 19.07
CA ASP A 19 4.46 41.61 20.17
C ASP A 19 5.14 40.82 21.30
N SER A 20 6.46 41.02 21.44
CA SER A 20 7.28 40.37 22.47
C SER A 20 6.94 40.79 23.92
N HIS A 21 6.13 41.83 24.13
CA HIS A 21 5.66 42.19 25.46
C HIS A 21 4.31 41.55 25.80
N SER A 22 3.56 41.10 24.79
CA SER A 22 2.26 40.46 24.96
C SER A 22 2.33 38.98 25.36
N ILE A 23 3.44 38.32 25.03
CA ILE A 23 3.66 36.89 25.27
C ILE A 23 4.95 36.73 26.07
N SER A 24 4.91 35.96 27.17
CA SER A 24 6.11 35.66 27.94
C SER A 24 7.05 34.74 27.16
N ILE A 25 8.36 34.81 27.44
CA ILE A 25 9.35 33.93 26.80
C ILE A 25 9.03 32.46 27.09
N GLU A 26 8.56 32.16 28.30
CA GLU A 26 8.20 30.81 28.74
C GLU A 26 7.03 30.26 27.94
N ASP A 27 5.98 31.06 27.75
CA ASP A 27 4.80 30.67 26.96
C ASP A 27 5.17 30.49 25.48
N PHE A 28 5.92 31.42 24.89
CA PHE A 28 6.34 31.34 23.49
C PHE A 28 7.11 30.06 23.18
N PHE A 29 8.12 29.72 24.01
CA PHE A 29 8.90 28.51 23.80
C PHE A 29 8.17 27.24 24.25
N GLY A 30 7.23 27.35 25.20
CA GLY A 30 6.32 26.27 25.57
C GLY A 30 5.41 25.87 24.40
N ASP A 31 4.76 26.85 23.77
CA ASP A 31 3.93 26.64 22.59
C ASP A 31 4.75 26.10 21.42
N LEU A 32 5.96 26.61 21.20
CA LEU A 32 6.84 26.12 20.14
C LEU A 32 7.28 24.66 20.38
N ALA A 33 7.56 24.29 21.64
CA ALA A 33 7.89 22.91 22.00
C ALA A 33 6.70 21.97 21.81
N ASN A 34 5.49 22.40 22.19
CA ASN A 34 4.25 21.67 21.95
C ASN A 34 4.00 21.49 20.44
N PHE A 35 4.16 22.55 19.65
CA PHE A 35 4.05 22.50 18.20
C PHE A 35 5.04 21.50 17.59
N ARG A 36 6.31 21.52 18.02
CA ARG A 36 7.31 20.55 17.55
C ARG A 36 6.88 19.11 17.84
N THR A 37 6.40 18.83 19.05
CA THR A 37 5.92 17.50 19.45
C THR A 37 4.77 17.05 18.55
N HIS A 38 3.72 17.88 18.43
CA HIS A 38 2.57 17.57 17.59
C HIS A 38 2.94 17.40 16.11
N PHE A 39 3.87 18.21 15.60
CA PHE A 39 4.33 18.09 14.23
C PHE A 39 5.04 16.75 14.00
N MET A 40 5.91 16.33 14.92
CA MET A 40 6.60 15.03 14.84
C MET A 40 5.62 13.85 14.92
N GLU A 41 4.60 13.94 15.77
CA GLU A 41 3.53 12.95 15.87
C GLU A 41 2.71 12.87 14.57
N ALA A 42 2.28 14.02 14.03
CA ALA A 42 1.54 14.09 12.77
C ALA A 42 2.35 13.52 11.60
N VAL A 43 3.65 13.79 11.54
CA VAL A 43 4.54 13.17 10.54
C VAL A 43 4.51 11.65 10.66
N LYS A 44 4.68 11.10 11.87
CA LYS A 44 4.63 9.66 12.13
C LYS A 44 3.28 9.05 11.75
N GLU A 45 2.18 9.73 12.05
CA GLU A 45 0.83 9.28 11.70
C GLU A 45 0.58 9.30 10.19
N ASN A 46 1.07 10.33 9.48
CA ASN A 46 0.98 10.40 8.02
C ASN A 46 1.67 9.23 7.34
N TYR A 47 2.84 8.80 7.84
CA TYR A 47 3.51 7.61 7.33
C TYR A 47 2.68 6.34 7.55
N LYS A 48 2.15 6.14 8.77
CA LYS A 48 1.28 4.99 9.07
C LYS A 48 0.03 4.97 8.19
N LYS A 49 -0.59 6.13 7.96
CA LYS A 49 -1.78 6.28 7.12
C LYS A 49 -1.47 5.88 5.67
N LYS A 50 -0.36 6.38 5.11
CA LYS A 50 0.08 6.03 3.75
C LYS A 50 0.34 4.54 3.58
N GLU A 51 1.00 3.90 4.55
CA GLU A 51 1.22 2.44 4.51
C GLU A 51 -0.09 1.64 4.58
N MET A 52 -1.03 2.07 5.43
CA MET A 52 -2.34 1.41 5.56
C MET A 52 -3.16 1.54 4.28
N GLU A 53 -3.19 2.73 3.67
CA GLU A 53 -3.87 2.99 2.41
C GLU A 53 -3.31 2.11 1.28
N GLU A 54 -1.98 1.97 1.19
CA GLU A 54 -1.37 1.05 0.22
C GLU A 54 -1.77 -0.41 0.47
N LYS A 55 -1.81 -0.85 1.74
CA LYS A 55 -2.20 -2.21 2.09
C LYS A 55 -3.66 -2.50 1.71
N ILE A 56 -4.56 -1.55 1.98
CA ILE A 56 -5.98 -1.65 1.59
C ILE A 56 -6.12 -1.69 0.07
N LYS A 57 -5.41 -0.82 -0.65
CA LYS A 57 -5.45 -0.79 -2.13
C LYS A 57 -4.97 -2.11 -2.72
N ARG A 58 -3.88 -2.70 -2.22
CA ARG A 58 -3.37 -4.00 -2.66
C ARG A 58 -4.36 -5.13 -2.37
N ALA A 59 -4.99 -5.14 -1.20
CA ALA A 59 -6.00 -6.14 -0.86
C ALA A 59 -7.24 -6.06 -1.76
N LYS A 60 -7.71 -4.85 -2.09
CA LYS A 60 -8.83 -4.65 -3.03
C LYS A 60 -8.52 -5.18 -4.42
N VAL A 61 -7.36 -4.82 -4.99
CA VAL A 61 -6.93 -5.30 -6.32
C VAL A 61 -6.79 -6.82 -6.36
N ALA A 62 -6.24 -7.43 -5.31
CA ALA A 62 -6.10 -8.88 -5.24
C ALA A 62 -7.46 -9.61 -5.21
N LYS A 63 -8.43 -9.07 -4.44
CA LYS A 63 -9.80 -9.61 -4.40
C LYS A 63 -10.51 -9.49 -5.75
N GLU A 64 -10.46 -8.31 -6.38
CA GLU A 64 -11.08 -8.09 -7.68
C GLU A 64 -10.49 -8.99 -8.77
N LYS A 65 -9.16 -9.16 -8.77
CA LYS A 65 -8.48 -10.09 -9.69
C LYS A 65 -8.90 -11.54 -9.48
N ALA A 66 -8.98 -11.99 -8.22
CA ALA A 66 -9.40 -13.36 -7.90
C ALA A 66 -10.86 -13.63 -8.31
N GLU A 67 -11.73 -12.63 -8.15
CA GLU A 67 -13.13 -12.73 -8.56
C GLU A 67 -13.29 -12.77 -10.09
N ARG A 68 -12.54 -11.92 -10.81
CA ARG A 68 -12.49 -11.94 -12.29
C ARG A 68 -11.99 -13.28 -12.82
N GLU A 69 -10.89 -13.80 -12.28
CA GLU A 69 -10.37 -15.13 -12.68
C GLU A 69 -11.38 -16.26 -12.39
N LYS A 70 -12.13 -16.18 -11.29
CA LYS A 70 -13.17 -17.17 -10.95
C LYS A 70 -14.32 -17.11 -11.96
N GLN A 71 -14.79 -15.92 -12.32
CA GLN A 71 -15.86 -15.72 -13.30
C GLN A 71 -15.43 -16.20 -14.69
N GLU A 72 -14.22 -15.87 -15.14
CA GLU A 72 -13.68 -16.34 -16.43
C GLU A 72 -13.56 -17.87 -16.49
N ARG A 73 -13.10 -18.52 -15.41
CA ARG A 73 -13.05 -19.99 -15.34
C ARG A 73 -14.45 -20.61 -15.37
N GLN A 74 -15.42 -19.99 -14.70
CA GLN A 74 -16.80 -20.45 -14.73
C GLN A 74 -17.43 -20.29 -16.11
N GLN A 75 -17.20 -19.18 -16.80
CA GLN A 75 -17.69 -18.95 -18.17
C GLN A 75 -17.07 -19.93 -19.17
N LYS A 76 -15.75 -20.13 -19.13
CA LYS A 76 -15.08 -21.14 -19.97
C LYS A 76 -15.60 -22.56 -19.70
N LYS A 77 -15.86 -22.89 -18.44
CA LYS A 77 -16.46 -24.18 -18.07
C LYS A 77 -17.90 -24.31 -18.59
N LYS A 78 -18.71 -23.24 -18.54
CA LYS A 78 -20.08 -23.24 -19.09
C LYS A 78 -20.09 -23.43 -20.61
N GLN A 79 -19.22 -22.75 -21.35
CA GLN A 79 -19.07 -22.92 -22.80
C GLN A 79 -18.73 -24.37 -23.18
N LEU A 80 -17.99 -25.10 -22.34
CA LEU A 80 -17.67 -26.52 -22.57
C LEU A 80 -18.79 -27.49 -22.14
N ILE A 81 -19.76 -27.06 -21.32
CA ILE A 81 -20.82 -27.93 -20.78
C ILE A 81 -22.13 -27.81 -21.57
N ASP A 82 -22.29 -26.77 -22.40
CA ASP A 82 -23.39 -26.64 -23.36
C ASP A 82 -23.31 -27.63 -24.54
N ILE A 83 -22.46 -28.64 -24.42
CA ILE A 83 -22.39 -29.82 -25.29
C ILE A 83 -23.50 -30.85 -24.93
N ASN A 84 -24.20 -30.66 -23.81
CA ASN A 84 -25.22 -31.62 -23.34
C ASN A 84 -26.68 -31.24 -23.70
N LYS A 85 -26.92 -30.19 -24.52
CA LYS A 85 -28.30 -29.76 -24.82
C LYS A 85 -28.73 -29.81 -26.28
N ASP A 86 -27.81 -29.87 -27.24
CA ASP A 86 -28.18 -30.03 -28.64
C ASP A 86 -27.78 -31.44 -29.10
N GLY A 87 -28.80 -32.25 -29.37
CA GLY A 87 -28.70 -33.62 -29.82
C GLY A 87 -28.19 -33.73 -31.25
N ASP A 88 -26.92 -33.41 -31.46
CA ASP A 88 -26.13 -33.81 -32.63
C ASP A 88 -24.73 -34.24 -32.15
N GLU A 89 -24.62 -35.53 -31.82
CA GLU A 89 -23.47 -36.21 -31.20
C GLU A 89 -22.20 -36.29 -32.08
N THR A 90 -22.09 -35.51 -33.15
CA THR A 90 -21.00 -35.61 -34.14
C THR A 90 -19.78 -34.72 -33.89
N GLY A 91 -19.81 -33.80 -32.91
CA GLY A 91 -18.69 -32.87 -32.65
C GLY A 91 -17.94 -33.05 -31.32
N VAL A 92 -18.41 -33.97 -30.47
CA VAL A 92 -17.87 -34.16 -29.11
C VAL A 92 -16.52 -34.84 -29.14
N MET A 93 -16.35 -35.84 -30.02
CA MET A 93 -15.10 -36.57 -30.19
C MET A 93 -13.99 -35.65 -30.73
N ASP A 94 -14.29 -34.83 -31.73
CA ASP A 94 -13.32 -33.89 -32.32
C ASP A 94 -12.89 -32.84 -31.31
N SER A 95 -13.82 -32.30 -30.51
CA SER A 95 -13.51 -31.38 -29.42
C SER A 95 -12.63 -32.03 -28.33
N LEU A 96 -12.87 -33.30 -27.99
CA LEU A 96 -12.03 -34.05 -27.05
C LEU A 96 -10.62 -34.32 -27.61
N MET A 97 -10.54 -34.71 -28.88
CA MET A 97 -9.28 -34.97 -29.57
C MET A 97 -8.46 -33.68 -29.73
N GLU A 98 -9.10 -32.56 -30.08
CA GLU A 98 -8.47 -31.25 -30.16
C GLU A 98 -7.97 -30.78 -28.79
N ALA A 99 -8.73 -31.02 -27.71
CA ALA A 99 -8.30 -30.69 -26.35
C ALA A 99 -7.10 -31.54 -25.88
N LEU A 100 -7.03 -32.80 -26.29
CA LEU A 100 -5.87 -33.68 -26.05
C LEU A 100 -4.66 -33.25 -26.87
N GLN A 101 -4.86 -32.92 -28.15
CA GLN A 101 -3.80 -32.57 -29.10
C GLN A 101 -3.22 -31.16 -28.84
N SER A 102 -4.05 -30.17 -28.56
CA SER A 102 -3.64 -28.82 -28.13
C SER A 102 -3.06 -28.79 -26.70
N GLY A 103 -3.15 -29.91 -25.98
CA GLY A 103 -2.70 -30.06 -24.61
C GLY A 103 -3.58 -29.35 -23.57
N ALA A 104 -4.72 -28.77 -23.98
CA ALA A 104 -5.67 -28.10 -23.10
C ALA A 104 -6.26 -29.03 -22.02
N ALA A 105 -6.47 -30.31 -22.35
CA ALA A 105 -6.98 -31.36 -21.46
C ALA A 105 -6.05 -31.65 -20.26
N PHE A 106 -4.76 -31.30 -20.36
CA PHE A 106 -3.74 -31.59 -19.33
C PHE A 106 -3.27 -30.35 -18.55
N ARG A 107 -3.83 -29.16 -18.85
CA ARG A 107 -3.35 -27.89 -18.26
C ARG A 107 -3.58 -27.79 -16.75
N ASP A 108 -4.48 -28.56 -16.17
CA ASP A 108 -4.86 -28.41 -14.75
C ASP A 108 -4.01 -29.23 -13.75
N ARG A 109 -3.21 -30.21 -14.20
CA ARG A 109 -2.35 -31.00 -13.28
C ARG A 109 -1.01 -30.36 -12.92
N ARG A 110 -0.59 -29.29 -13.61
CA ARG A 110 0.71 -28.61 -13.35
C ARG A 110 0.60 -27.33 -12.51
N LYS A 111 -0.45 -27.19 -11.70
CA LYS A 111 -0.48 -26.24 -10.57
C LYS A 111 -0.32 -26.96 -9.22
N ARG A 112 0.56 -27.96 -9.14
CA ARG A 112 1.32 -28.12 -7.89
C ARG A 112 2.40 -27.05 -7.90
N THR A 113 2.19 -26.02 -7.09
CA THR A 113 3.23 -25.07 -6.67
C THR A 113 4.56 -25.80 -6.46
N PRO A 114 5.66 -25.41 -7.13
CA PRO A 114 6.97 -25.83 -6.70
C PRO A 114 7.17 -25.28 -5.27
N ARG A 115 7.34 -26.17 -4.29
CA ARG A 115 8.03 -25.80 -3.04
C ARG A 115 9.50 -25.57 -3.42
N ILE A 116 9.80 -24.41 -3.98
CA ILE A 116 11.17 -23.96 -4.25
C ILE A 116 11.33 -22.62 -3.53
N GLY A 117 12.14 -22.66 -2.48
CA GLY A 117 12.92 -21.56 -1.94
C GLY A 117 12.17 -20.28 -1.59
N MET A 118 11.96 -20.05 -0.29
CA MET A 118 11.95 -18.68 0.22
C MET A 118 13.33 -18.06 -0.04
N GLY A 119 13.55 -17.54 -1.25
CA GLY A 119 14.54 -16.51 -1.50
C GLY A 119 14.03 -15.20 -0.89
N PRO A 120 14.92 -14.34 -0.36
CA PRO A 120 14.50 -13.19 0.43
C PRO A 120 13.62 -12.29 -0.43
N ALA A 121 12.46 -11.93 0.11
CA ALA A 121 11.65 -10.87 -0.44
C ALA A 121 12.57 -9.66 -0.66
N ILE A 122 12.77 -9.27 -1.91
CA ILE A 122 13.35 -7.98 -2.25
C ILE A 122 12.35 -6.96 -1.73
N ARG A 123 12.54 -6.59 -0.46
CA ARG A 123 11.98 -5.38 0.12
C ARG A 123 12.51 -4.28 -0.80
N LYS A 124 11.63 -3.65 -1.57
CA LYS A 124 11.94 -2.34 -2.12
C LYS A 124 12.51 -1.51 -0.95
N PRO A 125 13.61 -0.76 -1.14
CA PRO A 125 14.13 0.06 -0.08
C PRO A 125 12.96 0.90 0.42
N ILE A 126 12.62 0.75 1.69
CA ILE A 126 11.89 1.77 2.41
C ILE A 126 12.74 3.01 2.16
N GLU A 127 12.23 3.95 1.37
CA GLU A 127 12.80 5.30 1.29
C GLU A 127 13.01 5.69 2.74
N LYS A 128 14.29 5.70 3.13
CA LYS A 128 14.66 5.85 4.52
C LYS A 128 13.96 7.11 4.98
N LEU A 129 13.06 6.95 5.95
CA LEU A 129 12.63 8.06 6.78
C LEU A 129 13.90 8.84 7.09
N PRO A 130 13.93 10.14 6.81
CA PRO A 130 15.11 10.90 7.11
C PRO A 130 15.51 10.67 8.58
N LEU A 131 16.72 10.16 8.79
CA LEU A 131 17.24 9.77 10.11
C LEU A 131 17.26 10.94 11.11
N TYR A 132 16.99 12.17 10.66
CA TYR A 132 16.85 13.35 11.50
C TYR A 132 15.59 13.34 12.40
N LEU A 133 14.67 12.38 12.25
CA LEU A 133 13.49 12.26 13.11
C LEU A 133 13.64 11.27 14.29
N TYR A 134 14.82 10.66 14.46
CA TYR A 134 15.10 9.68 15.52
C TYR A 134 16.28 10.06 16.42
N GLN A 135 16.59 11.35 16.55
CA GLN A 135 17.64 11.82 17.46
C GLN A 135 17.11 12.87 18.43
N HIS A 136 17.11 12.46 19.71
CA HIS A 136 16.65 13.10 20.96
C HIS A 136 15.15 13.08 21.23
#